data_AF-U6D9I8-F1
#
_entry.id   AF-U6D9I8-F1
#
_cell.length_a   1.000
_cell.length_b   1.000
_cell.length_c   1.000
_cell.angle_alpha   90.00
_cell.angle_beta   90.00
_cell.angle_gamma   90.00
#
_symmetry.space_group_name_H-M   'P 1'
#
loop_
_entity.id
_entity.type
_entity.pdbx_description
1 polymer ?
#
loop_
_entity_poly.entity_id
_entity_poly.type
_entity_poly.pdbx_seq_one_letter_code
_entity_poly.pdbx_strand_id
1 'polypeptide(L)'
;ETVRSCTSESTAFVQAMVEGSHMKADLQDLFRKASKKHQNMYRLAMTGCGIDRHLFCLYLVSKYLGVSSPFLAEVLSEPWRLSTSQTAQFQIRMFDPDKYPKHLGAGGGFGPVADDGYGVSYMIAGENTIFFHVSSKFSSSETNAQRFGNHIRQALLDIADLFQVHKADS
;
A
#
# COMPACT_ATOMS: atom_id res chain seq x y z
N GLU A 1 11.32 -3.60 -7.41
CA GLU A 1 11.13 -2.15 -7.57
C GLU A 1 10.18 -1.64 -6.47
N THR A 2 10.18 -0.35 -6.17
CA THR A 2 9.25 0.30 -5.21
C THR A 2 8.17 1.06 -5.97
N VAL A 3 6.92 0.96 -5.49
CA VAL A 3 5.81 1.80 -5.95
C VAL A 3 5.47 2.77 -4.82
N ARG A 4 5.58 4.07 -5.07
CA ARG A 4 5.29 5.12 -4.09
C ARG A 4 3.79 5.45 -4.10
N SER A 5 3.03 4.75 -3.27
CA SER A 5 1.55 4.84 -3.26
C SER A 5 1.01 6.22 -2.85
N CYS A 6 1.77 7.01 -2.10
CA CYS A 6 1.40 8.37 -1.71
C CYS A 6 1.70 9.34 -2.87
N THR A 7 0.67 9.62 -3.67
CA THR A 7 0.70 10.50 -4.84
C THR A 7 -0.18 11.72 -4.62
N SER A 8 0.00 12.76 -5.43
CA SER A 8 -0.92 13.90 -5.48
C SER A 8 -2.38 13.47 -5.67
N GLU A 9 -2.63 12.49 -6.53
CA GLU A 9 -3.96 12.00 -6.86
C GLU A 9 -4.60 11.25 -5.69
N SER A 10 -3.83 10.40 -4.99
CA SER A 10 -4.32 9.74 -3.77
C SER A 10 -4.57 10.75 -2.64
N THR A 11 -3.70 11.75 -2.49
CA THR A 11 -3.85 12.79 -1.46
C THR A 11 -5.09 13.64 -1.72
N ALA A 12 -5.33 14.06 -2.96
CA ALA A 12 -6.52 14.81 -3.34
C ALA A 12 -7.81 14.03 -3.05
N PHE A 13 -7.83 12.73 -3.35
CA PHE A 13 -8.97 11.87 -3.01
C PHE A 13 -9.19 11.77 -1.49
N VAL A 14 -8.14 11.49 -0.72
CA VAL A 14 -8.26 11.33 0.74
C VAL A 14 -8.69 12.64 1.41
N GLN A 15 -8.15 13.78 0.97
CA GLN A 15 -8.56 15.09 1.47
C GLN A 15 -10.05 15.35 1.21
N ALA A 16 -10.52 15.10 -0.02
CA ALA A 16 -11.93 15.28 -0.37
C ALA A 16 -12.86 14.34 0.44
N MET A 17 -12.45 13.10 0.69
CA MET A 17 -13.20 12.16 1.54
C MET A 17 -13.33 12.66 2.98
N VAL A 18 -12.28 13.28 3.53
CA VAL A 18 -12.26 13.77 4.92
C VAL A 18 -13.02 15.09 5.09
N GLU A 19 -13.01 15.97 4.08
CA GLU A 19 -13.73 17.26 4.12
C GLU A 19 -15.26 17.08 4.17
N GLY A 20 -15.80 16.01 3.58
CA GLY A 20 -17.22 15.64 3.68
C GLY A 20 -18.19 16.58 2.96
N SER A 21 -17.71 17.60 2.23
CA SER A 21 -18.51 18.60 1.51
C SER A 21 -18.73 18.28 0.02
N HIS A 22 -18.02 17.27 -0.51
CA HIS A 22 -18.02 16.91 -1.93
C HIS A 22 -19.21 16.03 -2.31
N MET A 23 -19.67 16.13 -3.56
CA MET A 23 -20.68 15.21 -4.07
C MET A 23 -20.08 13.80 -4.24
N LYS A 24 -20.90 12.75 -4.06
CA LYS A 24 -20.45 11.35 -4.24
C LYS A 24 -19.81 11.13 -5.62
N ALA A 25 -20.33 11.76 -6.67
CA ALA A 25 -19.79 11.63 -8.02
C ALA A 25 -18.35 12.16 -8.14
N ASP A 26 -18.04 13.28 -7.48
CA ASP A 26 -16.70 13.89 -7.48
C ASP A 26 -15.70 13.00 -6.73
N LEU A 27 -16.11 12.47 -5.57
CA LEU A 27 -15.32 11.53 -4.80
C LEU A 27 -15.00 10.25 -5.59
N GLN A 28 -15.98 9.72 -6.33
CA GLN A 28 -15.77 8.56 -7.19
C GLN A 28 -14.79 8.86 -8.34
N ASP A 29 -14.85 10.06 -8.94
CA ASP A 29 -13.91 10.45 -9.99
C ASP A 29 -12.49 10.60 -9.45
N LEU A 30 -12.32 11.25 -8.29
CA LEU A 30 -11.04 11.35 -7.59
C LEU A 30 -10.48 9.97 -7.24
N PHE A 31 -11.31 9.05 -6.72
CA PHE A 31 -10.90 7.67 -6.47
C PHE A 31 -10.39 7.00 -7.75
N ARG A 32 -11.15 7.07 -8.85
CA ARG A 32 -10.76 6.47 -10.14
C ARG A 32 -9.44 7.06 -10.65
N LYS A 33 -9.21 8.36 -10.50
CA LYS A 33 -7.94 9.02 -10.85
C LYS A 33 -6.78 8.48 -10.02
N ALA A 34 -6.95 8.40 -8.70
CA ALA A 34 -5.94 7.83 -7.79
C ALA A 34 -5.64 6.36 -8.12
N SER A 35 -6.66 5.53 -8.36
CA SER A 35 -6.49 4.12 -8.73
C SER A 35 -5.78 3.97 -10.07
N LYS A 36 -6.15 4.76 -11.09
CA LYS A 36 -5.49 4.75 -12.41
C LYS A 36 -4.01 5.12 -12.28
N LYS A 37 -3.69 6.15 -11.49
CA LYS A 37 -2.31 6.56 -11.21
C LYS A 37 -1.51 5.43 -10.57
N HIS A 38 -2.05 4.82 -9.51
CA HIS A 38 -1.41 3.71 -8.81
C HIS A 38 -1.14 2.52 -9.76
N GLN A 39 -2.15 2.11 -10.54
CA GLN A 39 -2.02 1.04 -11.52
C GLN A 39 -0.98 1.34 -12.60
N ASN A 40 -0.91 2.59 -13.08
CA ASN A 40 0.11 2.98 -14.05
C ASN A 40 1.52 2.90 -13.45
N MET A 41 1.73 3.42 -12.24
CA MET A 41 3.03 3.32 -11.56
C MET A 41 3.44 1.88 -11.28
N TYR A 42 2.49 1.01 -10.91
CA TYR A 42 2.75 -0.41 -10.72
C TYR A 42 3.23 -1.06 -12.02
N ARG A 43 2.57 -0.80 -13.16
CA ARG A 43 3.00 -1.28 -14.49
C ARG A 43 4.40 -0.79 -14.83
N LEU A 44 4.67 0.51 -14.66
CA LEU A 44 5.99 1.10 -14.90
C LEU A 44 7.07 0.44 -14.04
N ALA A 45 6.80 0.22 -12.75
CA ALA A 45 7.73 -0.47 -11.85
C ALA A 45 8.01 -1.92 -12.29
N MET A 46 6.98 -2.64 -12.73
CA MET A 46 7.10 -4.02 -13.22
C MET A 46 7.85 -4.13 -14.55
N THR A 47 7.86 -3.08 -15.37
CA THR A 47 8.60 -3.01 -16.63
C THR A 47 9.96 -2.32 -16.50
N GLY A 48 10.48 -2.14 -15.27
CA GLY A 48 11.80 -1.55 -15.03
C GLY A 48 11.88 -0.03 -15.20
N CYS A 49 10.75 0.66 -15.28
CA CYS A 49 10.66 2.12 -15.36
C CYS A 49 10.45 2.78 -13.98
N GLY A 50 10.72 2.06 -12.89
CA GLY A 50 10.74 2.64 -11.54
C GLY A 50 12.04 3.39 -11.26
N ILE A 51 12.01 4.25 -10.24
CA ILE A 51 13.12 5.15 -9.93
C ILE A 51 13.93 4.73 -8.70
N ASP A 52 13.31 4.04 -7.74
CA ASP A 52 13.93 3.77 -6.44
C ASP A 52 15.17 2.86 -6.55
N ARG A 53 15.11 1.78 -7.35
CA ARG A 53 16.30 0.95 -7.58
C ARG A 53 17.37 1.66 -8.41
N HIS A 54 16.98 2.58 -9.30
CA HIS A 54 17.92 3.40 -10.04
C HIS A 54 18.67 4.37 -9.11
N LEU A 55 17.96 5.09 -8.24
CA LEU A 55 18.56 5.97 -7.23
C LEU A 55 19.48 5.20 -6.27
N PHE A 56 19.08 4.00 -5.87
CA PHE A 56 19.92 3.13 -5.04
C PHE A 56 21.22 2.74 -5.77
N CYS A 57 21.17 2.43 -7.06
CA CYS A 57 22.36 2.15 -7.86
C CYS A 57 23.31 3.36 -7.90
N LEU A 58 22.77 4.56 -8.16
CA LEU A 58 23.57 5.80 -8.16
C LEU A 58 24.25 6.04 -6.80
N TYR A 59 23.56 5.76 -5.70
CA TYR A 59 24.14 5.82 -4.36
C TYR A 59 25.27 4.83 -4.15
N LEU A 60 25.11 3.56 -4.56
CA LEU A 60 26.18 2.57 -4.45
C LEU A 60 27.42 2.98 -5.24
N VAL A 61 27.22 3.47 -6.47
CA VAL A 61 28.31 3.98 -7.31
C VAL A 61 28.98 5.21 -6.69
N SER A 62 28.22 6.15 -6.13
CA SER A 62 28.79 7.32 -5.48
C SER A 62 29.64 6.94 -4.26
N LYS A 63 29.20 5.95 -3.48
CA LYS A 63 29.98 5.41 -2.35
C LYS A 63 31.25 4.72 -2.81
N TYR A 64 31.18 3.91 -3.87
CA TYR A 64 32.35 3.25 -4.45
C TYR A 64 33.40 4.25 -4.95
N LEU A 65 32.96 5.33 -5.61
CA LEU A 65 33.84 6.37 -6.16
C LEU A 65 34.26 7.43 -5.12
N GLY A 66 33.75 7.38 -3.89
CA GLY A 66 34.00 8.40 -2.87
C GLY A 66 33.40 9.78 -3.19
N VAL A 67 32.37 9.83 -4.04
CA VAL A 67 31.71 11.07 -4.46
C VAL A 67 30.51 11.36 -3.54
N SER A 68 30.50 12.57 -2.97
CA SER A 68 29.33 13.10 -2.27
C SER A 68 28.34 13.73 -3.25
N SER A 69 27.05 13.50 -3.01
CA SER A 69 25.97 14.10 -3.80
C SER A 69 24.91 14.62 -2.84
N PRO A 70 24.72 15.96 -2.77
CA PRO A 70 23.65 16.55 -1.95
C PRO A 70 22.26 16.01 -2.33
N PHE A 71 22.02 15.82 -3.63
CA PHE A 71 20.77 15.23 -4.13
C PHE A 71 20.54 13.81 -3.61
N LEU A 72 21.56 12.94 -3.66
CA LEU A 72 21.41 11.57 -3.15
C LEU A 72 21.28 11.53 -1.63
N ALA A 73 21.90 12.49 -0.92
CA ALA A 73 21.74 12.60 0.52
C ALA A 73 20.29 12.98 0.90
N GLU A 74 19.69 13.93 0.19
CA GLU A 74 18.30 14.37 0.39
C GLU A 74 17.29 13.29 0.01
N VAL A 75 17.39 12.72 -1.20
CA VAL A 75 16.37 11.78 -1.68
C VAL A 75 16.34 10.46 -0.90
N LEU A 76 17.43 10.13 -0.19
CA LEU A 76 17.55 8.93 0.63
C LEU A 76 17.41 9.19 2.13
N SER A 77 17.29 10.45 2.57
CA SER A 77 17.10 10.76 4.00
C SER A 77 15.67 10.51 4.49
N GLU A 78 14.70 10.47 3.59
CA GLU A 78 13.30 10.31 3.94
C GLU A 78 12.99 8.92 4.55
N PRO A 79 12.41 8.85 5.75
CA PRO A 79 12.11 7.58 6.41
C PRO A 79 10.93 6.88 5.75
N TRP A 80 11.05 5.56 5.58
CA TRP A 80 10.01 4.69 5.05
C TRP A 80 8.96 4.32 6.12
N ARG A 81 8.22 5.31 6.62
CA ARG A 81 7.25 5.15 7.71
C ARG A 81 6.10 4.18 7.42
N LEU A 82 5.79 3.94 6.14
CA LEU A 82 4.83 2.93 5.74
C LEU A 82 5.47 2.02 4.70
N SER A 83 5.65 0.75 5.06
CA SER A 83 6.12 -0.28 4.15
C SER A 83 4.99 -1.27 3.88
N THR A 84 4.62 -1.43 2.61
CA THR A 84 3.52 -2.30 2.20
C THR A 84 3.98 -3.39 1.24
N SER A 85 3.46 -4.60 1.36
CA SER A 85 3.67 -5.66 0.37
C SER A 85 2.38 -6.45 0.13
N GLN A 86 2.08 -6.70 -1.15
CA GLN A 86 1.06 -7.66 -1.52
C GLN A 86 1.70 -9.03 -1.67
N THR A 87 1.21 -10.01 -0.92
CA THR A 87 1.58 -11.41 -1.11
C THR A 87 0.55 -12.07 -2.03
N ALA A 88 0.99 -12.56 -3.19
CA ALA A 88 0.13 -13.32 -4.08
C ALA A 88 -0.21 -14.66 -3.43
N GLN A 89 -1.50 -15.01 -3.32
CA GLN A 89 -1.88 -16.35 -2.86
C GLN A 89 -1.63 -17.43 -3.90
N PHE A 90 -1.90 -17.12 -5.17
CA PHE A 90 -1.96 -18.12 -6.23
C PHE A 90 -1.10 -17.69 -7.42
N GLN A 91 0.22 -17.76 -7.27
CA GLN A 91 1.12 -17.63 -8.43
C GLN A 91 1.00 -18.85 -9.37
N ILE A 92 0.46 -19.96 -8.87
CA ILE A 92 0.24 -21.21 -9.60
C ILE A 92 -1.21 -21.64 -9.38
N ARG A 93 -1.93 -21.99 -10.45
CA ARG A 93 -3.35 -22.45 -10.41
C ARG A 93 -3.49 -23.88 -9.82
N MET A 94 -2.84 -24.15 -8.70
CA MET A 94 -2.86 -25.46 -8.03
C MET A 94 -3.88 -25.55 -6.89
N PHE A 95 -4.54 -24.44 -6.56
CA PHE A 95 -5.53 -24.38 -5.49
C PHE A 95 -6.76 -23.61 -5.95
N ASP A 96 -7.93 -24.17 -5.63
CA ASP A 96 -9.24 -23.58 -5.90
C ASP A 96 -9.81 -23.08 -4.56
N PRO A 97 -9.85 -21.75 -4.32
CA PRO A 97 -10.33 -21.19 -3.08
C PRO A 97 -11.84 -21.38 -2.86
N ASP A 98 -12.62 -21.52 -3.93
CA ASP A 98 -14.07 -21.72 -3.84
C ASP A 98 -14.40 -23.15 -3.43
N LYS A 99 -13.58 -24.12 -3.89
CA LYS A 99 -13.71 -25.53 -3.50
C LYS A 99 -13.18 -25.80 -2.09
N TYR A 100 -12.17 -25.06 -1.63
CA TYR A 100 -11.51 -25.30 -0.34
C TYR A 100 -11.41 -24.04 0.54
N PRO A 101 -12.52 -23.35 0.83
CA PRO A 101 -12.50 -22.03 1.49
C PRO A 101 -11.89 -22.06 2.90
N LYS A 102 -11.94 -23.20 3.59
CA LYS A 102 -11.35 -23.38 4.93
C LYS A 102 -9.81 -23.49 4.93
N HIS A 103 -9.19 -23.58 3.76
CA HIS A 103 -7.73 -23.71 3.62
C HIS A 103 -7.06 -22.39 3.22
N LEU A 104 -7.83 -21.28 3.21
CA LEU A 104 -7.28 -19.95 3.03
C LEU A 104 -6.43 -19.57 4.25
N GLY A 105 -5.14 -19.32 4.02
CA GLY A 105 -4.23 -18.80 5.03
C GLY A 105 -4.06 -17.29 4.90
N ALA A 106 -3.86 -16.60 6.03
CA ALA A 106 -3.59 -15.16 6.06
C ALA A 106 -2.20 -14.76 5.53
N GLY A 107 -1.36 -15.74 5.18
CA GLY A 107 0.01 -15.52 4.75
C GLY A 107 0.91 -15.10 5.90
N GLY A 108 1.99 -14.39 5.56
CA GLY A 108 2.95 -13.83 6.51
C GLY A 108 3.01 -12.31 6.45
N GLY A 109 3.75 -11.74 7.39
CA GLY A 109 4.02 -10.31 7.46
C GLY A 109 5.45 -10.00 7.87
N PHE A 110 5.73 -8.72 8.04
CA PHE A 110 7.04 -8.20 8.40
C PHE A 110 6.89 -7.04 9.40
N GLY A 111 7.95 -6.76 10.16
CA GLY A 111 8.01 -5.61 11.07
C GLY A 111 8.19 -4.29 10.31
N PRO A 112 7.93 -3.13 10.95
CA PRO A 112 8.17 -1.83 10.33
C PRO A 112 9.67 -1.58 10.10
N VAL A 113 10.00 -0.87 9.02
CA VAL A 113 11.38 -0.50 8.67
C VAL A 113 11.86 0.78 9.38
N ALA A 114 10.92 1.58 9.89
CA ALA A 114 11.18 2.77 10.70
C ALA A 114 10.67 2.54 12.13
N ASP A 115 11.30 3.18 13.11
CA ASP A 115 10.89 3.07 14.53
C ASP A 115 9.48 3.61 14.78
N ASP A 116 9.12 4.67 14.06
CA ASP A 116 7.83 5.36 14.09
C ASP A 116 6.93 4.98 12.90
N GLY A 117 7.13 3.78 12.35
CA GLY A 117 6.43 3.31 11.15
C GLY A 117 5.55 2.08 11.33
N TYR A 118 4.95 1.66 10.21
CA TYR A 118 4.13 0.46 10.08
C TYR A 118 4.68 -0.49 9.01
N GLY A 119 4.59 -1.79 9.28
CA GLY A 119 4.71 -2.85 8.27
C GLY A 119 3.34 -3.41 7.95
N VAL A 120 2.96 -3.43 6.67
CA VAL A 120 1.64 -3.92 6.23
C VAL A 120 1.82 -4.94 5.11
N SER A 121 1.52 -6.19 5.42
CA SER A 121 1.35 -7.23 4.40
C SER A 121 -0.13 -7.46 4.17
N TYR A 122 -0.53 -7.64 2.92
CA TYR A 122 -1.91 -7.99 2.60
C TYR A 122 -2.00 -9.00 1.47
N MET A 123 -3.15 -9.65 1.42
CA MET A 123 -3.37 -10.81 0.58
C MET A 123 -4.83 -10.87 0.18
N ILE A 124 -5.10 -10.80 -1.12
CA ILE A 124 -6.44 -10.95 -1.69
C ILE A 124 -6.66 -12.44 -1.95
N ALA A 125 -7.66 -13.01 -1.29
CA ALA A 125 -7.92 -14.43 -1.19
C ALA A 125 -9.28 -14.77 -1.81
N GLY A 126 -9.27 -15.17 -3.08
CA GLY A 126 -10.50 -15.34 -3.86
C GLY A 126 -11.21 -13.99 -4.08
N GLU A 127 -12.54 -14.02 -4.16
CA GLU A 127 -13.36 -12.84 -4.44
C GLU A 127 -13.90 -12.15 -3.17
N ASN A 128 -13.91 -12.86 -2.03
CA ASN A 128 -14.66 -12.44 -0.84
C ASN A 128 -13.80 -12.14 0.39
N THR A 129 -12.49 -12.37 0.33
CA THR A 129 -11.61 -12.24 1.51
C THR A 129 -10.34 -11.48 1.20
N ILE A 130 -9.99 -10.54 2.09
CA ILE A 130 -8.68 -9.88 2.11
C ILE A 130 -8.10 -10.03 3.50
N PHE A 131 -6.89 -10.58 3.60
CA PHE A 131 -6.14 -10.64 4.84
C PHE A 131 -5.19 -9.46 4.93
N PHE A 132 -5.11 -8.86 6.13
CA PHE A 132 -4.12 -7.84 6.48
C PHE A 132 -3.32 -8.30 7.69
N HIS A 133 -2.00 -8.22 7.58
CA HIS A 133 -1.08 -8.28 8.69
C HIS A 133 -0.46 -6.90 8.89
N VAL A 134 -0.77 -6.25 10.01
CA VAL A 134 -0.27 -4.93 10.38
C VAL A 134 0.65 -5.05 11.59
N SER A 135 1.83 -4.44 11.50
CA SER A 135 2.82 -4.41 12.58
C SER A 135 3.28 -2.97 12.86
N SER A 136 3.63 -2.72 14.12
CA SER A 136 4.26 -1.48 14.59
C SER A 136 5.14 -1.80 15.81
N LYS A 137 6.04 -0.89 16.21
CA LYS A 137 6.87 -1.10 17.41
C LYS A 137 6.15 -0.57 18.64
N PHE A 138 6.13 -1.36 19.73
CA PHE A 138 5.58 -0.92 21.02
C PHE A 138 6.31 0.29 21.62
N SER A 139 7.57 0.50 21.24
CA SER A 139 8.38 1.62 21.71
C SER A 139 8.01 2.98 21.11
N SER A 140 7.16 3.01 20.07
CA SER A 140 6.72 4.25 19.43
C SER A 140 5.36 4.67 19.96
N SER A 141 5.28 5.88 20.54
CA SER A 141 4.01 6.49 20.97
C SER A 141 3.08 6.86 19.81
N GLU A 142 3.65 7.08 18.62
CA GLU A 142 2.92 7.53 17.43
C GLU A 142 2.17 6.37 16.74
N THR A 143 2.65 5.13 16.91
CA THR A 143 2.16 3.98 16.15
C THR A 143 1.35 2.99 16.98
N ASN A 144 0.30 2.43 16.37
CA ASN A 144 -0.51 1.39 16.99
C ASN A 144 -1.13 0.50 15.90
N ALA A 145 -0.63 -0.74 15.79
CA ALA A 145 -1.05 -1.67 14.74
C ALA A 145 -2.56 -1.98 14.74
N GLN A 146 -3.18 -2.13 15.92
CA GLN A 146 -4.60 -2.39 16.04
C GLN A 146 -5.44 -1.19 15.57
N ARG A 147 -5.08 0.02 16.00
CA ARG A 147 -5.73 1.27 15.57
C ARG A 147 -5.62 1.43 14.06
N PHE A 148 -4.43 1.22 13.50
CA PHE A 148 -4.21 1.35 12.06
C PHE A 148 -4.97 0.28 11.27
N GLY A 149 -5.01 -0.97 11.75
CA GLY A 149 -5.85 -2.03 11.16
C GLY A 149 -7.34 -1.69 11.15
N ASN A 150 -7.85 -1.10 12.24
CA ASN A 150 -9.23 -0.62 12.31
C ASN A 150 -9.49 0.50 11.28
N HIS A 151 -8.54 1.43 11.10
CA HIS A 151 -8.67 2.47 10.07
C HIS A 151 -8.66 1.90 8.65
N ILE A 152 -7.82 0.89 8.35
CA ILE A 152 -7.83 0.20 7.06
C ILE A 152 -9.21 -0.42 6.82
N ARG A 153 -9.76 -1.13 7.81
CA ARG A 153 -11.10 -1.73 7.72
C ARG A 153 -12.17 -0.68 7.45
N GLN A 154 -12.17 0.42 8.20
CA GLN A 154 -13.15 1.49 8.02
C GLN A 154 -13.03 2.13 6.63
N ALA A 155 -11.81 2.45 6.18
CA ALA A 155 -11.59 3.04 4.86
C ALA A 155 -12.09 2.13 3.71
N LEU A 156 -11.92 0.80 3.82
CA LEU A 156 -12.47 -0.14 2.84
C LEU A 156 -14.00 -0.14 2.83
N LEU A 157 -14.65 -0.04 3.99
CA LEU A 157 -16.10 0.06 4.10
C LEU A 157 -16.61 1.40 3.54
N ASP A 158 -15.91 2.50 3.80
CA ASP A 158 -16.27 3.83 3.28
C ASP A 158 -16.18 3.87 1.75
N ILE A 159 -15.14 3.23 1.18
CA ILE A 159 -15.02 3.07 -0.27
C ILE A 159 -16.16 2.20 -0.81
N ALA A 160 -16.51 1.10 -0.13
CA ALA A 160 -17.63 0.26 -0.54
C ALA A 160 -18.97 1.04 -0.56
N ASP A 161 -19.24 1.85 0.46
CA ASP A 161 -20.43 2.72 0.52
C ASP A 161 -20.40 3.81 -0.58
N LEU A 162 -19.24 4.40 -0.85
CA LEU A 162 -19.07 5.37 -1.92
C LEU A 162 -19.49 4.80 -3.28
N PHE A 163 -19.23 3.52 -3.53
CA PHE A 163 -19.61 2.81 -4.74
C PHE A 163 -20.93 2.04 -4.64
N GLN A 164 -21.63 2.13 -3.50
CA GLN A 164 -22.89 1.43 -3.23
C GLN A 164 -22.79 -0.09 -3.48
N VAL A 165 -21.64 -0.68 -3.13
CA VAL A 165 -21.47 -2.13 -3.23
C VAL A 165 -22.34 -2.77 -2.16
N HIS A 166 -23.41 -3.46 -2.57
CA HIS A 166 -24.27 -4.20 -1.65
C HIS A 166 -23.44 -5.25 -0.90
N LYS A 167 -23.68 -5.42 0.40
CA LYS A 167 -23.11 -6.54 1.15
C LYS A 167 -23.52 -7.83 0.44
N ALA A 168 -22.55 -8.67 0.11
CA ALA A 168 -22.86 -10.04 -0.25
C ALA A 168 -23.60 -10.68 0.94
N ASP A 169 -24.76 -11.27 0.67
CA ASP A 169 -25.51 -11.98 1.69
C ASP A 169 -24.61 -13.06 2.31
N SER A 170 -24.55 -13.06 3.64
CA SER A 170 -23.64 -13.92 4.42
C SER A 170 -24.14 -15.34 4.54
#